data_AF-A0A963N8F8-F1
#
_entry.id   AF-A0A963N8F8-F1
#
_cell.length_a   1.000
_cell.length_b   1.000
_cell.length_c   1.000
_cell.angle_alpha   90.00
_cell.angle_beta   90.00
_cell.angle_gamma   90.00
#
_symmetry.space_group_name_H-M   'P 1'
#
loop_
_entity.id
_entity.type
_entity.pdbx_description
1 polymer ?
#
loop_
_entity_poly.entity_id
_entity_poly.type
_entity_poly.pdbx_seq_one_letter_code
_entity_poly.pdbx_strand_id
1 'polypeptide(L)'
;CKGNIMASNPQWCLSVDEWRAAFFGWLESPQPDALLNSSIFFDLRGLYGQESLANDLRSWLLARAHSYPIFLRAMVENTLNWESPLSWWKGFRTGLDKDFPNTIDLKKHGSRPFVDAARVYALARQIPDTSTVERLRVTGEQTGVAASDMATMIDAFQHIQRLRLEQQVHAGGDALSNRVDPDELHELDRLILKESLKQVASLQKRLIREYAPA
;
A
#
# COMPACT_ATOMS: atom_id res chain seq x y z
N CYS A 1 -17.11 -7.60 -8.23
CA CYS A 1 -16.23 -6.82 -7.33
C CYS A 1 -17.09 -6.20 -6.23
N LYS A 2 -16.80 -6.45 -4.94
CA LYS A 2 -17.63 -5.94 -3.82
C LYS A 2 -17.59 -4.41 -3.68
N GLY A 3 -16.48 -3.77 -4.05
CA GLY A 3 -16.30 -2.32 -3.93
C GLY A 3 -16.85 -1.49 -5.10
N ASN A 4 -17.44 -2.12 -6.12
CA ASN A 4 -17.98 -1.44 -7.31
C ASN A 4 -17.01 -0.45 -8.01
N ILE A 5 -15.70 -0.72 -7.98
CA ILE A 5 -14.64 0.12 -8.60
C ILE A 5 -14.19 -0.33 -9.99
N MET A 6 -14.93 -1.24 -10.61
CA MET A 6 -14.53 -1.84 -11.88
C MET A 6 -14.80 -0.88 -13.05
N ALA A 7 -14.05 -1.03 -14.14
CA ALA A 7 -14.27 -0.29 -15.39
C ALA A 7 -15.67 -0.47 -16.01
N SER A 8 -16.42 -1.49 -15.57
CA SER A 8 -17.82 -1.70 -15.95
C SER A 8 -18.81 -0.79 -15.22
N ASN A 9 -18.39 -0.07 -14.17
CA ASN A 9 -19.24 0.88 -13.46
C ASN A 9 -19.22 2.24 -14.20
N PRO A 10 -20.35 2.71 -14.75
CA PRO A 10 -20.41 3.98 -15.48
C PRO A 10 -19.96 5.20 -14.68
N GLN A 11 -20.04 5.15 -13.34
CA GLN A 11 -19.54 6.22 -12.46
C GLN A 11 -18.04 6.50 -12.65
N TRP A 12 -17.27 5.49 -13.08
CA TRP A 12 -15.83 5.62 -13.30
C TRP A 12 -15.47 5.77 -14.80
N CYS A 13 -16.46 5.92 -15.66
CA CYS A 13 -16.28 6.19 -17.09
C CYS A 13 -16.25 7.71 -17.33
N LEU A 14 -15.28 8.38 -16.72
CA LEU A 14 -15.16 9.84 -16.73
C LEU A 14 -14.19 10.34 -17.81
N SER A 15 -14.45 11.54 -18.31
CA SER A 15 -13.50 12.33 -19.10
C SER A 15 -12.29 12.76 -18.26
N VAL A 16 -11.22 13.22 -18.91
CA VAL A 16 -10.02 13.69 -18.21
C VAL A 16 -10.33 14.87 -17.28
N ASP A 17 -11.19 15.79 -17.68
CA ASP A 17 -11.52 16.96 -16.87
C ASP A 17 -12.40 16.60 -15.67
N GLU A 18 -13.33 15.63 -15.82
CA GLU A 18 -14.09 15.07 -14.70
C GLU A 18 -13.17 14.33 -13.72
N TRP A 19 -12.19 13.57 -14.20
CA TRP A 19 -11.18 12.95 -13.34
C TRP A 19 -10.33 13.98 -12.60
N ARG A 20 -9.90 15.06 -13.26
CA ARG A 20 -9.18 16.16 -12.61
C ARG A 20 -10.02 16.81 -11.51
N ALA A 21 -11.30 17.06 -11.77
CA ALA A 21 -12.22 17.62 -10.78
C ALA A 21 -12.41 16.69 -9.58
N ALA A 22 -12.57 15.38 -9.82
CA ALA A 22 -12.67 14.39 -8.75
C ALA A 22 -11.40 14.33 -7.90
N PHE A 23 -10.22 14.27 -8.54
CA PHE A 23 -8.93 14.21 -7.85
C PHE A 23 -8.67 15.49 -7.06
N PHE A 24 -9.01 16.65 -7.62
CA PHE A 24 -8.94 17.93 -6.93
C PHE A 24 -9.79 17.92 -5.66
N GLY A 25 -11.05 17.50 -5.75
CA GLY A 25 -11.93 17.40 -4.59
C GLY A 25 -11.40 16.46 -3.50
N TRP A 26 -10.76 15.35 -3.88
CA TRP A 26 -10.15 14.44 -2.90
C TRP A 26 -8.90 15.01 -2.23
N LEU A 27 -8.11 15.82 -2.95
CA LEU A 27 -6.97 16.53 -2.38
C LEU A 27 -7.41 17.65 -1.43
N GLU A 28 -8.46 18.40 -1.78
CA GLU A 28 -8.97 19.49 -0.94
C GLU A 28 -9.69 19.00 0.32
N SER A 29 -10.48 17.94 0.21
CA SER A 29 -11.30 17.42 1.30
C SER A 29 -11.05 15.92 1.52
N PRO A 30 -10.01 15.56 2.29
CA PRO A 30 -9.60 14.16 2.51
C PRO A 30 -10.51 13.41 3.50
N GLN A 31 -11.81 13.37 3.20
CA GLN A 31 -12.78 12.57 3.94
C GLN A 31 -12.58 11.06 3.67
N PRO A 32 -13.14 10.15 4.48
CA PRO A 32 -12.89 8.71 4.35
C PRO A 32 -13.07 8.14 2.92
N ASP A 33 -14.13 8.54 2.21
CA ASP A 33 -14.36 8.10 0.82
C ASP A 33 -13.32 8.66 -0.16
N ALA A 34 -12.85 9.89 0.05
CA ALA A 34 -11.79 10.50 -0.75
C ALA A 34 -10.46 9.76 -0.55
N LEU A 35 -10.13 9.37 0.68
CA LEU A 35 -8.93 8.60 1.00
C LEU A 35 -9.00 7.18 0.41
N LEU A 36 -10.18 6.53 0.50
CA LEU A 36 -10.42 5.24 -0.13
C LEU A 36 -10.22 5.33 -1.64
N ASN A 37 -10.87 6.29 -2.30
CA ASN A 37 -10.75 6.50 -3.74
C ASN A 37 -9.32 6.85 -4.15
N SER A 38 -8.63 7.70 -3.39
CA SER A 38 -7.22 8.05 -3.64
C SER A 38 -6.32 6.83 -3.54
N SER A 39 -6.56 5.92 -2.59
CA SER A 39 -5.81 4.66 -2.46
C SER A 39 -6.01 3.69 -3.63
N ILE A 40 -7.02 3.93 -4.47
CA ILE A 40 -7.37 3.09 -5.63
C ILE A 40 -6.93 3.78 -6.93
N PHE A 41 -7.40 5.01 -7.15
CA PHE A 41 -7.30 5.68 -8.44
C PHE A 41 -5.99 6.46 -8.64
N PHE A 42 -5.25 6.81 -7.58
CA PHE A 42 -3.98 7.53 -7.75
C PHE A 42 -2.85 6.63 -8.27
N ASP A 43 -3.07 5.30 -8.30
CA ASP A 43 -2.19 4.33 -8.96
C ASP A 43 -2.59 4.06 -10.42
N LEU A 44 -3.27 5.03 -11.07
CA LEU A 44 -3.69 4.88 -12.45
C LEU A 44 -2.50 4.65 -13.41
N ARG A 45 -2.74 3.78 -14.40
CA ARG A 45 -1.85 3.53 -15.52
C ARG A 45 -2.65 3.29 -16.79
N GLY A 46 -2.08 3.68 -17.93
CA GLY A 46 -2.62 3.28 -19.22
C GLY A 46 -2.57 1.76 -19.37
N LEU A 47 -3.66 1.16 -19.82
CA LEU A 47 -3.73 -0.27 -20.15
C LEU A 47 -4.13 -0.49 -21.61
N TYR A 48 -5.03 0.34 -22.13
CA TYR A 48 -5.52 0.31 -23.50
C TYR A 48 -6.01 1.70 -23.92
N GLY A 49 -5.95 2.00 -25.22
CA GLY A 49 -6.34 3.28 -25.78
C GLY A 49 -5.20 4.30 -25.79
N GLN A 50 -5.54 5.58 -25.68
CA GLN A 50 -4.56 6.67 -25.74
C GLN A 50 -3.87 6.86 -24.38
N GLU A 51 -2.68 6.25 -24.22
CA GLU A 51 -1.92 6.25 -22.95
C GLU A 51 -1.57 7.66 -22.43
N SER A 52 -1.43 8.65 -23.32
CA SER A 52 -1.14 10.04 -22.92
C SER A 52 -2.19 10.60 -21.97
N LEU A 53 -3.46 10.20 -22.08
CA LEU A 53 -4.52 10.66 -21.17
C LEU A 53 -4.24 10.27 -19.72
N ALA A 54 -3.80 9.03 -19.49
CA ALA A 54 -3.45 8.54 -18.15
C ALA A 54 -2.13 9.15 -17.65
N ASN A 55 -1.14 9.30 -18.53
CA ASN A 55 0.16 9.88 -18.18
C ASN A 55 0.06 11.37 -17.83
N ASP A 56 -0.74 12.14 -18.57
CA ASP A 56 -0.96 13.57 -18.33
C ASP A 56 -1.77 13.79 -17.06
N LEU A 57 -2.79 12.95 -16.80
CA LEU A 57 -3.57 13.00 -15.57
C LEU A 57 -2.71 12.67 -14.34
N ARG A 58 -1.86 11.65 -14.42
CA ARG A 58 -0.91 11.30 -13.35
C ARG A 58 0.10 12.42 -13.11
N SER A 59 0.67 12.98 -14.18
CA SER A 59 1.60 14.12 -14.08
C SER A 59 0.92 15.33 -13.42
N TRP A 60 -0.32 15.64 -13.82
CA TRP A 60 -1.13 16.70 -13.24
C TRP A 60 -1.40 16.49 -11.75
N LEU A 61 -1.67 15.25 -11.34
CA LEU A 61 -1.90 14.86 -9.95
C LEU A 61 -0.62 15.01 -9.11
N LEU A 62 0.51 14.45 -9.56
CA LEU A 62 1.78 14.50 -8.83
C LEU A 62 2.28 15.93 -8.65
N ALA A 63 2.14 16.76 -9.69
CA ALA A 63 2.46 18.19 -9.63
C ALA A 63 1.65 18.94 -8.56
N ARG A 64 0.54 18.39 -8.07
CA ARG A 64 -0.34 19.03 -7.06
C ARG A 64 -0.27 18.36 -5.70
N ALA A 65 -0.33 17.04 -5.63
CA ALA A 65 -0.51 16.29 -4.38
C ALA A 65 0.50 16.67 -3.29
N HIS A 66 1.77 16.92 -3.66
CA HIS A 66 2.81 17.37 -2.74
C HIS A 66 2.51 18.69 -2.01
N SER A 67 1.66 19.56 -2.58
CA SER A 67 1.25 20.84 -2.00
C SER A 67 0.05 20.73 -1.05
N TYR A 68 -0.47 19.52 -0.80
CA TYR A 68 -1.61 19.27 0.10
C TYR A 68 -1.16 18.49 1.35
N PRO A 69 -0.50 19.15 2.33
CA PRO A 69 0.03 18.47 3.51
C PRO A 69 -1.07 17.84 4.39
N ILE A 70 -2.27 18.43 4.44
CA ILE A 70 -3.41 17.86 5.17
C ILE A 70 -3.87 16.55 4.54
N PHE A 71 -3.93 16.49 3.21
CA PHE A 71 -4.24 15.25 2.49
C PHE A 71 -3.16 14.18 2.73
N LEU A 72 -1.87 14.53 2.65
CA LEU A 72 -0.78 13.58 2.90
C LEU A 72 -0.82 13.05 4.33
N ARG A 73 -1.06 13.93 5.32
CA ARG A 73 -1.27 13.53 6.72
C ARG A 73 -2.44 12.57 6.86
N ALA A 74 -3.59 12.89 6.28
CA ALA A 74 -4.79 12.05 6.32
C ALA A 74 -4.56 10.69 5.64
N MET A 75 -3.80 10.64 4.53
CA MET A 75 -3.38 9.39 3.90
C MET A 75 -2.51 8.55 4.84
N VAL A 76 -1.55 9.16 5.55
CA VAL A 76 -0.73 8.47 6.55
C VAL A 76 -1.57 7.97 7.72
N GLU A 77 -2.43 8.80 8.29
CA GLU A 77 -3.31 8.41 9.39
C GLU A 77 -4.24 7.25 8.99
N ASN A 78 -4.73 7.23 7.74
CA ASN A 78 -5.50 6.11 7.20
C ASN A 78 -4.69 4.80 7.09
N THR A 79 -3.36 4.87 6.96
CA THR A 79 -2.48 3.69 7.02
C THR A 79 -2.31 3.14 8.44
N LEU A 80 -2.64 3.93 9.47
CA LEU A 80 -2.48 3.56 10.89
C LEU A 80 -3.63 2.70 11.42
N ASN A 81 -4.68 2.47 10.63
CA ASN A 81 -5.74 1.49 10.93
C ASN A 81 -5.26 0.02 10.78
N TRP A 82 -3.97 -0.22 11.03
CA TRP A 82 -3.31 -1.51 11.03
C TRP A 82 -2.89 -1.87 12.45
N GLU A 83 -3.27 -3.07 12.90
CA GLU A 83 -2.72 -3.68 14.10
C GLU A 83 -1.57 -4.62 13.74
N SER A 84 -0.46 -4.51 14.48
CA SER A 84 0.71 -5.36 14.25
C SER A 84 0.39 -6.83 14.57
N PRO A 85 0.63 -7.76 13.63
CA PRO A 85 0.53 -9.20 13.87
C PRO A 85 1.77 -9.74 14.59
N LEU A 86 2.60 -8.88 15.19
CA LEU A 86 3.72 -9.28 16.05
C LEU A 86 3.40 -8.97 17.51
N SER A 87 3.74 -9.92 18.39
CA SER A 87 3.67 -9.71 19.84
C SER A 87 4.96 -9.07 20.31
N TRP A 88 4.84 -8.14 21.26
CA TRP A 88 5.93 -7.37 21.87
C TRP A 88 7.09 -8.21 22.44
N TRP A 89 6.94 -9.53 22.64
CA TRP A 89 8.08 -10.38 23.11
C TRP A 89 8.28 -11.77 22.50
N LYS A 90 7.33 -12.47 21.86
CA LYS A 90 7.52 -13.93 21.61
C LYS A 90 6.96 -14.58 20.33
N GLY A 91 6.44 -13.83 19.37
CA GLY A 91 5.97 -14.47 18.12
C GLY A 91 4.91 -13.68 17.38
N PHE A 92 4.20 -14.39 16.51
CA PHE A 92 3.05 -13.84 15.81
C PHE A 92 1.86 -13.67 16.75
N ARG A 93 1.12 -12.58 16.58
CA ARG A 93 -0.22 -12.40 17.12
C ARG A 93 -1.20 -12.91 16.09
N THR A 94 -1.74 -14.09 16.34
CA THR A 94 -2.87 -14.63 15.61
C THR A 94 -4.16 -14.20 16.33
N GLY A 95 -5.30 -14.16 15.63
CA GLY A 95 -6.59 -13.78 16.24
C GLY A 95 -6.90 -12.29 16.24
N LEU A 96 -6.18 -11.51 15.41
CA LEU A 96 -6.62 -10.17 14.99
C LEU A 96 -7.95 -10.22 14.20
N ASP A 97 -8.28 -11.39 13.67
CA ASP A 97 -9.58 -11.69 13.09
C ASP A 97 -10.23 -12.82 13.89
N LYS A 98 -11.41 -12.55 14.43
CA LYS A 98 -12.17 -13.50 15.27
C LYS A 98 -12.61 -14.72 14.48
N ASP A 99 -12.83 -14.58 13.18
CA ASP A 99 -13.25 -15.66 12.31
C ASP A 99 -12.08 -16.57 11.92
N PHE A 100 -10.84 -16.12 12.12
CA PHE A 100 -9.62 -16.84 11.73
C PHE A 100 -8.50 -16.76 12.80
N PRO A 101 -8.72 -17.34 14.00
CA PRO A 101 -7.93 -17.07 15.21
C PRO A 101 -6.45 -17.49 15.17
N ASN A 102 -6.04 -18.34 14.23
CA ASN A 102 -4.66 -18.83 14.12
C ASN A 102 -3.91 -18.30 12.88
N THR A 103 -4.55 -17.42 12.10
CA THR A 103 -3.95 -16.96 10.84
C THR A 103 -3.57 -15.49 10.88
N ILE A 104 -2.65 -15.13 9.99
CA ILE A 104 -2.32 -13.74 9.66
C ILE A 104 -2.82 -13.45 8.25
N ASP A 105 -3.64 -12.41 8.10
CA ASP A 105 -3.95 -11.85 6.78
C ASP A 105 -2.72 -11.08 6.27
N LEU A 106 -1.95 -11.72 5.39
CA LEU A 106 -0.75 -11.15 4.78
C LEU A 106 -1.06 -9.97 3.86
N LYS A 107 -2.28 -9.86 3.33
CA LYS A 107 -2.68 -8.68 2.53
C LYS A 107 -2.86 -7.48 3.45
N LYS A 108 -3.72 -7.63 4.46
CA LYS A 108 -4.07 -6.56 5.41
C LYS A 108 -2.87 -6.17 6.25
N HIS A 109 -2.12 -7.16 6.74
CA HIS A 109 -1.08 -6.93 7.73
C HIS A 109 0.35 -6.93 7.21
N GLY A 110 0.57 -7.38 5.98
CA GLY A 110 1.90 -7.48 5.38
C GLY A 110 2.06 -6.53 4.20
N SER A 111 1.43 -6.85 3.06
CA SER A 111 1.68 -6.15 1.80
C SER A 111 1.08 -4.74 1.76
N ARG A 112 -0.14 -4.54 2.28
CA ARG A 112 -0.83 -3.25 2.20
C ARG A 112 -0.05 -2.10 2.84
N PRO A 113 0.53 -2.23 4.05
CA PRO A 113 1.36 -1.17 4.63
C PRO A 113 2.52 -0.70 3.74
N PHE A 114 3.21 -1.61 3.04
CA PHE A 114 4.25 -1.21 2.08
C PHE A 114 3.68 -0.45 0.89
N VAL A 115 2.57 -0.92 0.32
CA VAL A 115 1.89 -0.28 -0.80
C VAL A 115 1.44 1.14 -0.43
N ASP A 116 0.80 1.28 0.73
CA ASP A 116 0.26 2.56 1.17
C ASP A 116 1.39 3.55 1.50
N ALA A 117 2.46 3.11 2.18
CA ALA A 117 3.64 3.95 2.43
C ALA A 117 4.35 4.38 1.13
N ALA A 118 4.58 3.44 0.20
CA ALA A 118 5.17 3.73 -1.09
C ALA A 118 4.32 4.74 -1.89
N ARG A 119 3.00 4.64 -1.82
CA ARG A 119 2.07 5.59 -2.46
C ARG A 119 2.18 6.99 -1.84
N VAL A 120 2.20 7.09 -0.51
CA VAL A 120 2.37 8.39 0.16
C VAL A 120 3.70 9.04 -0.25
N TYR A 121 4.79 8.27 -0.26
CA TYR A 121 6.07 8.80 -0.74
C TYR A 121 6.00 9.25 -2.20
N ALA A 122 5.34 8.49 -3.07
CA ALA A 122 5.20 8.87 -4.46
C ALA A 122 4.42 10.17 -4.64
N LEU A 123 3.33 10.36 -3.90
CA LEU A 123 2.53 11.58 -3.94
C LEU A 123 3.29 12.79 -3.36
N ALA A 124 4.00 12.59 -2.25
CA ALA A 124 4.74 13.65 -1.58
C ALA A 124 6.01 14.08 -2.33
N ARG A 125 6.65 13.15 -3.06
CA ARG A 125 7.94 13.35 -3.74
C ARG A 125 7.84 13.29 -5.26
N GLN A 126 6.61 13.35 -5.79
CA GLN A 126 6.33 13.39 -7.23
C GLN A 126 6.91 12.21 -8.02
N ILE A 127 6.94 11.01 -7.43
CA ILE A 127 7.49 9.81 -8.07
C ILE A 127 6.43 9.25 -9.05
N PRO A 128 6.73 9.15 -10.36
CA PRO A 128 5.74 8.77 -11.37
C PRO A 128 5.44 7.27 -11.42
N ASP A 129 6.28 6.45 -10.79
CA ASP A 129 6.13 5.00 -10.75
C ASP A 129 4.82 4.58 -10.08
N THR A 130 4.26 3.46 -10.53
CA THR A 130 3.11 2.80 -9.89
C THR A 130 3.49 1.50 -9.17
N SER A 131 4.69 0.98 -9.45
CA SER A 131 5.26 -0.18 -8.76
C SER A 131 5.68 0.20 -7.33
N THR A 132 5.22 -0.58 -6.34
CA THR A 132 5.64 -0.41 -4.94
C THR A 132 7.16 -0.51 -4.79
N VAL A 133 7.80 -1.46 -5.48
CA VAL A 133 9.26 -1.65 -5.41
C VAL A 133 10.00 -0.45 -5.97
N GLU A 134 9.60 0.05 -7.15
CA GLU A 134 10.26 1.21 -7.75
C GLU A 134 10.06 2.48 -6.93
N ARG A 135 8.84 2.70 -6.41
CA ARG A 135 8.56 3.82 -5.49
C ARG A 135 9.47 3.79 -4.27
N LEU A 136 9.65 2.62 -3.64
CA LEU A 136 10.52 2.47 -2.47
C LEU A 136 11.99 2.71 -2.84
N ARG A 137 12.46 2.16 -3.97
CA ARG A 137 13.83 2.36 -4.47
C ARG A 137 14.13 3.84 -4.71
N VAL A 138 13.29 4.52 -5.48
CA VAL A 138 13.44 5.96 -5.79
C VAL A 138 13.33 6.81 -4.51
N THR A 139 12.43 6.46 -3.59
CA THR A 139 12.35 7.14 -2.29
C THR A 139 13.66 7.02 -1.51
N GLY A 140 14.27 5.84 -1.49
CA GLY A 140 15.56 5.61 -0.85
C GLY A 140 16.66 6.51 -1.39
N GLU A 141 16.77 6.58 -2.72
CA GLU A 141 17.72 7.43 -3.44
C GLU A 141 17.53 8.92 -3.12
N GLN A 142 16.28 9.38 -3.00
CA GLN A 142 15.96 10.78 -2.70
C GLN A 142 16.12 11.16 -1.21
N THR A 143 16.04 10.19 -0.29
CA THR A 143 16.03 10.44 1.17
C THR A 143 17.34 10.08 1.87
N GLY A 144 18.32 9.57 1.14
CA GLY A 144 19.61 9.16 1.70
C GLY A 144 19.51 7.95 2.63
N VAL A 145 18.44 7.14 2.51
CA VAL A 145 18.37 5.85 3.21
C VAL A 145 19.43 4.92 2.63
N ALA A 146 20.16 4.23 3.50
CA ALA A 146 21.20 3.31 3.06
C ALA A 146 20.61 2.27 2.08
N ALA A 147 21.32 2.01 0.99
CA ALA A 147 20.86 1.08 -0.04
C ALA A 147 20.54 -0.31 0.51
N SER A 148 21.29 -0.76 1.53
CA SER A 148 21.04 -2.02 2.26
C SER A 148 19.73 -2.04 3.03
N ASP A 149 19.37 -0.92 3.67
CA ASP A 149 18.13 -0.81 4.44
C ASP A 149 16.94 -0.81 3.49
N MET A 150 17.09 -0.13 2.34
CA MET A 150 16.08 -0.15 1.30
C MET A 150 15.90 -1.52 0.66
N ALA A 151 17.01 -2.20 0.34
CA ALA A 151 16.97 -3.57 -0.18
C ALA A 151 16.26 -4.50 0.81
N THR A 152 16.59 -4.42 2.11
CA THR A 152 15.92 -5.20 3.15
C THR A 152 14.41 -4.97 3.18
N MET A 153 13.97 -3.72 2.99
CA MET A 153 12.55 -3.38 2.97
C MET A 153 11.83 -3.89 1.71
N ILE A 154 12.50 -3.85 0.56
CA ILE A 154 12.00 -4.40 -0.71
C ILE A 154 11.91 -5.93 -0.63
N ASP A 155 12.94 -6.60 -0.11
CA ASP A 155 12.98 -8.06 0.07
C ASP A 155 11.87 -8.52 1.02
N ALA A 156 11.62 -7.77 2.10
CA ALA A 156 10.50 -8.02 3.01
C ALA A 156 9.14 -7.96 2.30
N PHE A 157 8.91 -6.93 1.49
CA PHE A 157 7.68 -6.82 0.69
C PHE A 157 7.53 -7.97 -0.30
N GLN A 158 8.59 -8.29 -1.05
CA GLN A 158 8.59 -9.37 -2.03
C GLN A 158 8.37 -10.74 -1.39
N HIS A 159 8.97 -11.00 -0.23
CA HIS A 159 8.77 -12.24 0.52
C HIS A 159 7.30 -12.43 0.93
N ILE A 160 6.67 -11.39 1.47
CA ILE A 160 5.25 -11.42 1.83
C ILE A 160 4.38 -11.66 0.58
N GLN A 161 4.69 -10.99 -0.54
CA GLN A 161 3.97 -11.17 -1.80
C GLN A 161 4.10 -12.60 -2.34
N ARG A 162 5.28 -13.22 -2.20
CA ARG A 162 5.52 -14.61 -2.57
C ARG A 162 4.67 -15.57 -1.74
N LEU A 163 4.69 -15.46 -0.41
CA LEU A 163 3.84 -16.28 0.48
C LEU A 163 2.35 -16.14 0.15
N ARG A 164 1.90 -14.91 -0.15
CA ARG A 164 0.51 -14.65 -0.58
C ARG A 164 0.16 -15.35 -1.88
N LEU A 165 1.07 -15.31 -2.86
CA LEU A 165 0.86 -15.94 -4.16
C LEU A 165 0.84 -17.47 -4.03
N GLU A 166 1.77 -18.04 -3.27
CA GLU A 166 1.80 -19.48 -2.98
C GLU A 166 0.49 -19.92 -2.34
N GLN A 167 0.01 -19.21 -1.32
CA GLN A 167 -1.27 -19.51 -0.69
C GLN A 167 -2.46 -19.38 -1.64
N GLN A 168 -2.45 -18.41 -2.56
CA GLN A 168 -3.46 -18.25 -3.62
C GLN A 168 -3.51 -19.41 -4.59
N VAL A 169 -2.35 -19.92 -4.98
CA VAL A 169 -2.25 -21.09 -5.86
C VAL A 169 -2.77 -22.33 -5.15
N HIS A 170 -2.42 -22.55 -3.88
CA HIS A 170 -2.89 -23.71 -3.12
C HIS A 170 -4.38 -23.66 -2.80
N ALA A 171 -4.92 -22.49 -2.45
CA ALA A 171 -6.31 -22.31 -2.03
C ALA A 171 -7.31 -22.12 -3.20
N GLY A 172 -6.85 -22.14 -4.45
CA GLY A 172 -7.74 -21.95 -5.62
C GLY A 172 -8.33 -20.54 -5.77
N GLY A 173 -7.76 -19.53 -5.09
CA GLY A 173 -8.06 -18.10 -5.33
C GLY A 173 -9.19 -17.44 -4.52
N ASP A 174 -9.78 -18.08 -3.50
CA ASP A 174 -10.81 -17.44 -2.65
C ASP A 174 -10.20 -16.53 -1.54
N ALA A 175 -10.98 -15.72 -0.82
CA ALA A 175 -10.52 -14.75 0.18
C ALA A 175 -9.60 -15.33 1.28
N LEU A 176 -9.74 -16.61 1.61
CA LEU A 176 -8.83 -17.38 2.48
C LEU A 176 -7.39 -17.42 1.96
N SER A 177 -7.20 -17.14 0.68
CA SER A 177 -5.91 -17.14 0.00
C SER A 177 -4.90 -16.12 0.52
N ASN A 178 -5.33 -15.14 1.31
CA ASN A 178 -4.43 -14.11 1.86
C ASN A 178 -3.93 -14.47 3.25
N ARG A 179 -4.39 -15.59 3.81
CA ARG A 179 -4.16 -15.96 5.21
C ARG A 179 -3.20 -17.13 5.29
N VAL A 180 -2.23 -17.02 6.19
CA VAL A 180 -1.32 -18.12 6.52
C VAL A 180 -1.37 -18.40 8.02
N ASP A 181 -1.33 -19.67 8.39
CA ASP A 181 -0.99 -20.08 9.75
C ASP A 181 0.53 -20.07 9.88
N PRO A 182 1.13 -19.21 10.73
CA PRO A 182 2.58 -19.14 10.86
C PRO A 182 3.23 -20.42 11.39
N ASP A 183 2.49 -21.31 12.04
CA ASP A 183 3.01 -22.57 12.56
C ASP A 183 2.98 -23.69 11.51
N GLU A 184 2.27 -23.50 10.39
CA GLU A 184 2.31 -24.37 9.20
C GLU A 184 3.41 -23.97 8.20
N LEU A 185 4.03 -22.80 8.39
CA LEU A 185 5.13 -22.34 7.54
C LEU A 185 6.42 -23.10 7.84
N HIS A 186 7.23 -23.33 6.81
CA HIS A 186 8.60 -23.79 6.97
C HIS A 186 9.39 -22.82 7.86
N GLU A 187 10.29 -23.35 8.72
CA GLU A 187 10.98 -22.58 9.76
C GLU A 187 11.67 -21.32 9.22
N LEU A 188 12.34 -21.44 8.07
CA LEU A 188 13.01 -20.32 7.42
C LEU A 188 12.01 -19.23 6.97
N ASP A 189 10.90 -19.61 6.33
CA ASP A 189 9.89 -18.64 5.88
C ASP A 189 9.20 -17.97 7.06
N ARG A 190 8.97 -18.72 8.14
CA ARG A 190 8.46 -18.18 9.40
C ARG A 190 9.38 -17.10 9.99
N LEU A 191 10.70 -17.34 9.98
CA LEU A 191 11.69 -16.36 10.43
C LEU A 191 11.72 -15.12 9.52
N ILE A 192 11.76 -15.31 8.20
CA ILE A 192 11.81 -14.20 7.24
C ILE A 192 10.51 -13.39 7.30
N LEU A 193 9.34 -14.02 7.43
CA LEU A 193 8.05 -13.34 7.59
C LEU A 193 8.05 -12.47 8.86
N LYS A 194 8.58 -12.99 9.97
CA LYS A 194 8.70 -12.23 11.21
C LYS A 194 9.57 -10.98 11.03
N GLU A 195 10.74 -11.11 10.41
CA GLU A 195 11.60 -9.96 10.13
C GLU A 195 10.96 -8.99 9.13
N SER A 196 10.23 -9.50 8.14
CA SER A 196 9.52 -8.68 7.15
C SER A 196 8.44 -7.81 7.80
N LEU A 197 7.70 -8.34 8.78
CA LEU A 197 6.70 -7.58 9.53
C LEU A 197 7.31 -6.54 10.47
N LYS A 198 8.57 -6.71 10.91
CA LYS A 198 9.28 -5.64 11.62
C LYS A 198 9.61 -4.48 10.67
N GLN A 199 9.91 -4.76 9.40
CA GLN A 199 10.12 -3.72 8.40
C GLN A 199 8.85 -2.88 8.18
N VAL A 200 7.66 -3.48 8.23
CA VAL A 200 6.38 -2.75 8.22
C VAL A 200 6.32 -1.72 9.35
N ALA A 201 6.61 -2.14 10.58
CA ALA A 201 6.57 -1.25 11.74
C ALA A 201 7.62 -0.12 11.65
N SER A 202 8.82 -0.43 11.14
CA SER A 202 9.87 0.56 10.89
C SER A 202 9.44 1.60 9.85
N LEU A 203 8.87 1.13 8.73
CA LEU A 203 8.37 1.96 7.64
C LEU A 203 7.24 2.89 8.10
N GLN A 204 6.27 2.37 8.85
CA GLN A 204 5.18 3.20 9.40
C GLN A 204 5.69 4.28 10.35
N LYS A 205 6.60 3.95 11.27
CA LYS A 205 7.19 4.94 12.18
C LYS A 205 7.91 6.06 11.41
N ARG A 206 8.65 5.70 10.36
CA ARG A 206 9.29 6.68 9.46
C ARG A 206 8.25 7.56 8.78
N LEU A 207 7.21 6.96 8.21
CA LEU A 207 6.15 7.66 7.48
C LEU A 207 5.40 8.66 8.38
N ILE A 208 5.03 8.26 9.61
CA ILE A 208 4.40 9.13 10.61
C ILE A 208 5.30 10.32 10.94
N ARG A 209 6.58 10.07 11.22
CA ARG A 209 7.52 11.14 11.56
C ARG A 209 7.66 12.17 10.45
N GLU A 210 7.61 11.74 9.19
CA GLU A 210 7.78 12.63 8.03
C GLU A 210 6.51 13.42 7.68
N TYR A 211 5.32 12.83 7.83
CA TYR A 211 4.09 13.40 7.25
C TYR A 211 2.90 13.52 8.21
N ALA A 212 2.99 12.96 9.41
CA ALA A 212 1.99 13.11 10.47
C ALA A 212 2.64 13.36 11.84
N PRO A 213 3.54 14.37 11.97
CA PRO A 213 4.12 14.70 13.27
C PRO A 213 3.05 15.19 14.25
N ALA A 214 3.31 14.94 15.54
CA ALA A 214 2.46 15.35 16.66
C ALA A 214 2.31 16.87 16.74
#